data_AF-A0A453IHF6-F1
#
_entry.id   AF-A0A453IHF6-F1
#
_cell.length_a   1.000
_cell.length_b   1.000
_cell.length_c   1.000
_cell.angle_alpha   90.00
_cell.angle_beta   90.00
_cell.angle_gamma   90.00
#
_symmetry.space_group_name_H-M   'P 1'
#
loop_
_entity.id
_entity.type
_entity.pdbx_description
1 polymer ?
#
loop_
_entity_poly.entity_id
_entity_poly.type
_entity_poly.pdbx_seq_one_letter_code
_entity_poly.pdbx_strand_id
1 'polypeptide(L)'
;RWSSLPMVGLEGSPNGEWWLDAIGQILKGHSFERVGSRQMAGLLTAVWVRTNLKHFVSDIDNAAVACGLGRAIGNKGAVGLRMRIHDRSICFVNCHFAAHMEAVSRRNEDFDHVFRTMTFATPSSGLLTTSISGSAGQLLQAN
;
A
#
# COMPACT_ATOMS: atom_id res chain seq x y z
N ARG A 1 -9.94 -25.64 3.32
CA ARG A 1 -8.46 -25.75 3.23
C ARG A 1 -7.97 -24.90 2.05
N TRP A 2 -7.94 -23.58 2.23
CA TRP A 2 -7.57 -22.59 1.18
C TRP A 2 -6.41 -21.68 1.61
N SER A 3 -5.89 -21.87 2.82
CA SER A 3 -4.83 -21.05 3.44
C SER A 3 -3.41 -21.34 2.92
N SER A 4 -3.28 -22.13 1.84
CA SER A 4 -1.99 -22.60 1.31
C SER A 4 -1.81 -22.33 -0.18
N LEU A 5 -2.70 -21.55 -0.81
CA LEU A 5 -2.43 -21.04 -2.16
C LEU A 5 -1.41 -19.90 -2.06
N PRO A 6 -0.31 -19.94 -2.81
CA PRO A 6 0.60 -18.80 -2.89
C PRO A 6 -0.17 -17.59 -3.42
N MET A 7 0.05 -16.42 -2.79
CA MET A 7 -0.52 -15.17 -3.26
C MET A 7 0.13 -14.79 -4.59
N VAL A 8 -0.66 -14.56 -5.64
CA VAL A 8 -0.16 -14.28 -6.99
C VAL A 8 -0.70 -12.94 -7.49
N GLY A 9 0.16 -12.13 -8.11
CA GLY A 9 -0.25 -10.85 -8.70
C GLY A 9 -0.55 -9.77 -7.67
N LEU A 10 0.04 -9.86 -6.47
CA LEU A 10 0.00 -8.77 -5.49
C LEU A 10 0.94 -7.61 -5.84
N GLU A 11 1.92 -7.88 -6.71
CA GLU A 11 2.91 -6.90 -7.17
C GLU A 11 2.36 -5.97 -8.25
N GLY A 12 3.04 -4.85 -8.43
CA GLY A 12 2.78 -3.90 -9.51
C GLY A 12 3.26 -4.40 -10.87
N SER A 13 3.08 -3.56 -11.89
CA SER A 13 3.50 -3.83 -13.26
C SER A 13 4.29 -2.64 -13.82
N PRO A 14 5.17 -2.85 -14.81
CA PRO A 14 5.90 -1.75 -15.44
C PRO A 14 5.00 -0.65 -16.00
N ASN A 15 3.78 -1.00 -16.45
CA ASN A 15 2.81 -0.02 -16.92
C ASN A 15 2.31 0.89 -15.79
N GLY A 16 2.18 0.37 -14.58
CA GLY A 16 1.80 1.17 -13.41
C GLY A 16 2.86 2.20 -13.07
N GLU A 17 4.12 1.79 -13.02
CA GLU A 17 5.25 2.72 -12.81
C GLU A 17 5.34 3.76 -13.92
N TRP A 18 5.16 3.35 -15.19
CA TRP A 18 5.12 4.30 -16.30
C TRP A 18 4.03 5.36 -16.13
N TRP A 19 2.82 4.99 -15.69
CA TRP A 19 1.75 5.95 -15.42
C TRP A 19 2.10 6.90 -14.28
N LEU A 20 2.71 6.39 -13.21
CA LEU A 20 3.13 7.21 -12.07
C LEU A 20 4.17 8.24 -12.48
N ASP A 21 5.14 7.84 -13.30
CA ASP A 21 6.18 8.73 -13.80
C ASP A 21 5.61 9.75 -14.78
N ALA A 22 4.80 9.33 -15.75
CA ALA A 22 4.20 10.21 -16.74
C ALA A 22 3.34 11.31 -16.06
N ILE A 23 2.45 10.92 -15.14
CA ILE A 23 1.62 11.86 -14.38
C ILE A 23 2.49 12.74 -13.49
N GLY A 24 3.48 12.14 -12.81
CA GLY A 24 4.39 12.86 -11.93
C GLY A 24 5.17 13.96 -12.64
N GLN A 25 5.65 13.71 -13.87
CA GLN A 25 6.39 14.72 -14.64
C GLN A 25 5.52 15.90 -15.05
N ILE A 26 4.27 15.65 -15.45
CA ILE A 26 3.30 16.71 -15.76
C ILE A 26 3.03 17.54 -14.51
N LEU A 27 2.73 16.87 -13.39
CA LEU A 27 2.33 17.50 -12.14
C LEU A 27 3.46 18.29 -11.44
N LYS A 28 4.73 17.88 -11.61
CA LYS A 28 5.89 18.66 -11.12
C LYS A 28 5.91 20.08 -11.70
N GLY A 29 5.55 20.25 -12.97
CA GLY A 29 5.42 21.58 -13.61
C GLY A 29 4.34 22.47 -12.97
N HIS A 30 3.44 21.89 -12.17
CA HIS A 30 2.36 22.56 -11.49
C HIS A 30 2.53 22.58 -9.95
N SER A 31 3.75 22.36 -9.46
CA SER A 31 4.09 22.35 -8.03
C SER A 31 3.34 21.29 -7.22
N PHE A 32 3.25 20.07 -7.78
CA PHE A 32 2.73 18.89 -7.09
C PHE A 32 3.81 17.82 -6.94
N GLU A 33 3.75 17.08 -5.84
CA GLU A 33 4.66 15.99 -5.51
C GLU A 33 3.88 14.74 -5.11
N ARG A 34 4.35 13.56 -5.58
CA ARG A 34 3.76 12.28 -5.22
C ARG A 34 4.04 11.99 -3.75
N VAL A 35 3.01 11.71 -2.97
CA VAL A 35 3.15 11.38 -1.54
C VAL A 35 3.01 9.89 -1.26
N GLY A 36 2.35 9.15 -2.14
CA GLY A 36 2.27 7.70 -2.05
C GLY A 36 1.59 7.10 -3.26
N SER A 37 1.77 5.79 -3.43
CA SER A 37 1.10 4.99 -4.45
C SER A 37 1.00 3.54 -4.00
N ARG A 38 0.03 2.82 -4.55
CA ARG A 38 -0.11 1.38 -4.40
C ARG A 38 -0.65 0.74 -5.66
N GLN A 39 -0.02 -0.36 -6.04
CA GLN A 39 -0.45 -1.18 -7.16
C GLN A 39 -0.72 -2.62 -6.71
N MET A 40 -1.64 -3.28 -7.40
CA MET A 40 -1.88 -4.73 -7.32
C MET A 40 -2.39 -5.19 -8.69
N ALA A 41 -1.57 -5.96 -9.43
CA ALA A 41 -1.85 -6.30 -10.83
C ALA A 41 -2.22 -5.05 -11.66
N GLY A 42 -3.45 -4.97 -12.17
CA GLY A 42 -3.95 -3.84 -12.96
C GLY A 42 -4.53 -2.67 -12.14
N LEU A 43 -4.67 -2.81 -10.82
CA LEU A 43 -5.18 -1.75 -9.94
C LEU A 43 -4.04 -0.81 -9.55
N LEU A 44 -4.23 0.50 -9.70
CA LEU A 44 -3.29 1.53 -9.29
C LEU A 44 -4.03 2.67 -8.58
N THR A 45 -3.53 3.07 -7.41
CA THR A 45 -3.90 4.32 -6.73
C THR A 45 -2.64 5.11 -6.43
N ALA A 46 -2.69 6.43 -6.59
CA ALA A 46 -1.60 7.32 -6.23
C ALA A 46 -2.13 8.70 -5.88
N VAL A 47 -1.41 9.39 -4.99
CA VAL A 47 -1.77 10.74 -4.55
C VAL A 47 -0.59 11.67 -4.77
N TRP A 48 -0.89 12.81 -5.39
CA TRP A 48 -0.01 13.96 -5.46
C TRP A 48 -0.62 15.11 -4.68
N VAL A 49 0.22 15.85 -3.96
CA VAL A 49 -0.21 17.03 -3.20
C VAL A 49 0.57 18.24 -3.66
N ARG A 50 -0.01 19.43 -3.53
CA ARG A 50 0.71 20.67 -3.80
C ARG A 50 1.92 20.76 -2.86
N THR A 51 3.07 21.21 -3.36
CA THR A 51 4.32 21.33 -2.58
C THR A 51 4.12 22.18 -1.32
N ASN A 52 3.30 23.23 -1.37
CA ASN A 52 3.00 24.06 -0.21
C ASN A 52 2.13 23.37 0.86
N LEU A 53 1.47 22.25 0.56
CA LEU A 53 0.71 21.44 1.52
C LEU A 53 1.50 20.24 2.04
N LYS A 54 2.63 19.89 1.40
CA LYS A 54 3.38 18.66 1.66
C LYS A 54 3.80 18.49 3.12
N HIS A 55 4.18 19.58 3.78
CA HIS A 55 4.62 19.57 5.19
C HIS A 55 3.49 19.27 6.18
N PHE A 56 2.23 19.39 5.77
CA PHE A 56 1.07 18.99 6.56
C PHE A 56 0.65 17.54 6.33
N VAL A 57 1.26 16.84 5.37
CA VAL A 57 0.96 15.44 5.05
C VAL A 57 1.82 14.52 5.91
N SER A 58 1.16 13.58 6.59
CA SER A 58 1.77 12.60 7.50
C SER A 58 0.99 11.29 7.48
N ASP A 59 1.46 10.29 8.23
CA ASP A 59 0.80 8.98 8.42
C ASP A 59 0.35 8.33 7.10
N ILE A 60 1.22 8.41 6.10
CA ILE A 60 0.97 7.83 4.78
C ILE A 60 1.18 6.34 4.88
N ASP A 61 0.16 5.58 4.50
CA ASP A 61 0.24 4.13 4.42
C ASP A 61 -0.61 3.58 3.28
N ASN A 62 -0.31 2.36 2.85
CA ASN A 62 -0.99 1.70 1.75
C ASN A 62 -1.23 0.22 2.00
N ALA A 63 -2.28 -0.30 1.38
CA ALA A 63 -2.69 -1.69 1.54
C ALA A 63 -3.24 -2.25 0.22
N ALA A 64 -3.24 -3.58 0.10
CA ALA A 64 -3.88 -4.27 -1.00
C ALA A 64 -4.59 -5.53 -0.49
N VAL A 65 -5.76 -5.82 -1.04
CA VAL A 65 -6.58 -6.99 -0.69
C VAL A 65 -7.02 -7.69 -1.97
N ALA A 66 -6.58 -8.93 -2.17
CA ALA A 66 -6.95 -9.74 -3.31
C ALA A 66 -8.34 -10.39 -3.13
N CYS A 67 -9.13 -10.39 -4.20
CA CYS A 67 -10.48 -11.00 -4.26
C CYS A 67 -10.61 -12.03 -5.40
N GLY A 68 -9.55 -12.27 -6.16
CA GLY A 68 -9.52 -13.26 -7.23
C GLY A 68 -9.69 -14.70 -6.72
N LEU A 69 -9.33 -15.69 -7.53
CA LEU A 69 -9.54 -17.10 -7.18
C LEU A 69 -9.05 -17.42 -5.76
N GLY A 70 -9.94 -17.96 -4.92
CA GLY A 70 -9.64 -18.29 -3.53
C GLY A 70 -9.23 -17.11 -2.63
N ARG A 71 -9.45 -15.86 -3.06
CA ARG A 71 -8.92 -14.62 -2.44
C ARG A 71 -7.39 -14.51 -2.48
N ALA A 72 -6.73 -15.26 -3.36
CA ALA A 72 -5.27 -15.34 -3.45
C ALA A 72 -4.68 -14.66 -4.69
N ILE A 73 -5.51 -14.34 -5.70
CA ILE A 73 -5.05 -13.73 -6.96
C ILE A 73 -5.43 -12.24 -7.00
N GLY A 74 -4.45 -11.37 -7.24
CA GLY A 74 -4.59 -9.90 -7.22
C GLY A 74 -5.24 -9.27 -8.45
N ASN A 75 -5.71 -10.06 -9.42
CA ASN A 75 -6.39 -9.54 -10.62
C ASN A 75 -7.79 -8.94 -10.33
N LYS A 76 -8.31 -9.18 -9.12
CA LYS A 76 -9.53 -8.61 -8.56
C LYS A 76 -9.25 -8.24 -7.10
N GLY A 77 -9.94 -7.23 -6.60
CA GLY A 77 -9.82 -6.77 -5.23
C GLY A 77 -9.67 -5.26 -5.15
N ALA A 78 -8.87 -4.79 -4.20
CA ALA A 78 -8.70 -3.36 -3.96
C ALA A 78 -7.27 -2.98 -3.56
N VAL A 79 -6.90 -1.75 -3.89
CA VAL A 79 -5.72 -1.07 -3.37
C VAL A 79 -6.17 0.18 -2.62
N GLY A 80 -5.56 0.41 -1.46
CA GLY A 80 -5.87 1.53 -0.57
C GLY A 80 -4.65 2.40 -0.33
N LEU A 81 -4.88 3.70 -0.15
CA LEU A 81 -3.90 4.66 0.34
C LEU A 81 -4.55 5.56 1.38
N ARG A 82 -4.00 5.57 2.58
CA ARG A 82 -4.38 6.43 3.69
C ARG A 82 -3.30 7.48 3.91
N MET A 83 -3.72 8.68 4.27
CA MET A 83 -2.83 9.72 4.76
C MET A 83 -3.56 10.63 5.74
N ARG A 84 -2.80 11.41 6.50
CA ARG A 84 -3.31 12.52 7.29
C ARG A 84 -2.84 13.84 6.70
N ILE A 85 -3.76 14.78 6.50
CA ILE A 85 -3.44 16.18 6.19
C ILE A 85 -3.87 17.02 7.38
N HIS A 86 -2.95 17.74 8.00
CA HIS A 86 -3.19 18.39 9.30
C HIS A 86 -3.71 17.38 10.35
N ASP A 87 -4.93 17.55 10.84
CA ASP A 87 -5.62 16.71 11.80
C ASP A 87 -6.77 15.89 11.17
N ARG A 88 -6.78 15.77 9.83
CA ARG A 88 -7.82 15.03 9.08
C ARG A 88 -7.23 13.79 8.43
N SER A 89 -7.80 12.63 8.75
CA SER A 89 -7.48 11.37 8.07
C SER A 89 -8.29 11.25 6.78
N ILE A 90 -7.62 10.93 5.69
CA ILE A 90 -8.20 10.71 4.37
C ILE A 90 -7.77 9.33 3.88
N CYS A 91 -8.70 8.55 3.35
CA CYS A 91 -8.44 7.23 2.79
C CYS A 91 -9.06 7.13 1.40
N PHE A 92 -8.26 6.70 0.44
CA PHE A 92 -8.67 6.43 -0.93
C PHE A 92 -8.62 4.93 -1.16
N VAL A 93 -9.71 4.37 -1.71
CA VAL A 93 -9.79 2.95 -2.05
C VAL A 93 -10.19 2.82 -3.52
N ASN A 94 -9.34 2.16 -4.31
CA ASN A 94 -9.60 1.81 -5.70
C ASN A 94 -9.91 0.31 -5.78
N CYS A 95 -11.04 -0.05 -6.39
CA CYS A 95 -11.56 -1.41 -6.43
C CYS A 95 -11.79 -1.90 -7.86
N HIS A 96 -11.52 -3.19 -8.09
CA HIS A 96 -11.87 -3.91 -9.30
C HIS A 96 -12.43 -5.26 -8.88
N PHE A 97 -13.75 -5.31 -8.70
CA PHE A 97 -14.48 -6.50 -8.25
C PHE A 97 -14.93 -7.39 -9.41
N ALA A 98 -15.58 -8.50 -9.09
CA ALA A 98 -16.07 -9.47 -10.06
C ALA A 98 -16.79 -8.83 -11.27
N ALA A 99 -16.36 -9.24 -12.46
CA ALA A 99 -16.90 -8.79 -13.75
C ALA A 99 -18.24 -9.50 -14.06
N HIS A 100 -18.86 -9.09 -15.17
CA HIS A 100 -20.15 -9.58 -15.69
C HIS A 100 -21.39 -9.08 -14.94
N MET A 101 -22.50 -8.90 -15.67
CA MET A 101 -23.69 -8.19 -15.16
C MET A 101 -24.33 -8.95 -13.99
N GLU A 102 -24.42 -10.27 -14.11
CA GLU A 102 -25.04 -11.20 -13.17
C GLU A 102 -24.28 -11.38 -11.85
N ALA A 103 -22.99 -11.02 -11.79
CA ALA A 103 -22.14 -11.24 -10.62
C ALA A 103 -22.35 -10.24 -9.47
N VAL A 104 -23.57 -9.72 -9.29
CA VAL A 104 -23.90 -8.74 -8.23
C VAL A 104 -23.58 -9.28 -6.84
N SER A 105 -24.03 -10.51 -6.53
CA SER A 105 -23.77 -11.15 -5.24
C SER A 105 -22.27 -11.24 -4.97
N ARG A 106 -21.49 -11.60 -5.99
CA ARG A 106 -20.04 -11.72 -5.84
C ARG A 106 -19.36 -10.37 -5.63
N ARG A 107 -19.80 -9.30 -6.30
CA ARG A 107 -19.28 -7.95 -6.06
C ARG A 107 -19.56 -7.48 -4.63
N ASN A 108 -20.72 -7.82 -4.08
CA ASN A 108 -21.04 -7.51 -2.68
C ASN A 108 -20.13 -8.30 -1.71
N GLU A 109 -19.87 -9.58 -1.98
CA GLU A 109 -18.91 -10.39 -1.21
C GLU A 109 -17.46 -9.87 -1.30
N ASP A 110 -17.04 -9.39 -2.48
CA ASP A 110 -15.73 -8.77 -2.70
C ASP A 110 -15.64 -7.47 -1.89
N PHE A 111 -16.69 -6.63 -1.92
CA PHE A 111 -16.78 -5.41 -1.12
C PHE A 111 -16.70 -5.71 0.39
N ASP A 112 -17.55 -6.60 0.90
CA ASP A 112 -17.58 -6.95 2.32
C ASP A 112 -16.23 -7.50 2.79
N HIS A 113 -15.56 -8.28 1.94
CA HIS A 113 -14.23 -8.77 2.24
C HIS A 113 -13.23 -7.63 2.35
N VAL A 114 -13.12 -6.78 1.32
CA VAL A 114 -12.20 -5.63 1.33
C VAL A 114 -12.46 -4.72 2.53
N PHE A 115 -13.73 -4.40 2.80
CA PHE A 115 -14.12 -3.55 3.91
C PHE A 115 -13.68 -4.11 5.27
N ARG A 116 -13.74 -5.44 5.45
CA ARG A 116 -13.38 -6.09 6.71
C ARG A 116 -11.89 -6.37 6.87
N THR A 117 -11.15 -6.55 5.78
CA THR A 117 -9.76 -7.06 5.84
C THR A 117 -8.71 -6.06 5.38
N MET A 118 -9.08 -4.96 4.74
CA MET A 118 -8.11 -3.92 4.40
C MET A 118 -7.61 -3.24 5.68
N THR A 119 -6.35 -3.49 6.03
CA THR A 119 -5.69 -2.88 7.17
C THR A 119 -4.50 -2.05 6.71
N PHE A 120 -4.42 -0.84 7.22
CA PHE A 120 -3.29 0.05 7.04
C PHE A 120 -2.34 -0.13 8.22
N ALA A 121 -1.11 -0.57 7.95
CA ALA A 121 -0.06 -0.65 8.95
C ALA A 121 0.30 0.77 9.42
N THR A 122 0.18 1.00 10.73
CA THR A 122 0.75 2.23 11.31
C THR A 122 2.27 2.12 11.22
N PRO A 123 3.02 3.17 10.83
CA PRO A 123 4.46 3.16 11.01
C PRO A 123 4.71 2.92 12.49
N SER A 124 5.40 1.84 12.83
CA SER A 124 5.97 1.68 14.16
C SER A 124 6.77 2.96 14.44
N SER A 125 6.26 3.78 15.36
CA SER A 125 7.04 4.88 15.92
C SER A 125 8.23 4.24 16.63
N GLY A 126 9.38 4.24 15.98
CA GLY A 126 10.70 3.91 16.53
C GLY A 126 10.76 2.73 17.50
N LEU A 127 10.87 1.49 16.98
CA LEU A 127 11.69 0.49 17.67
C LEU A 127 13.16 0.82 17.38
N LEU A 128 13.69 1.83 18.06
CA LEU A 128 15.12 1.93 18.30
C LEU A 128 15.45 0.84 19.31
N THR A 129 15.72 -0.37 18.83
CA THR A 129 16.42 -1.37 19.61
C THR A 129 17.88 -0.91 19.71
N THR A 130 18.16 0.04 20.59
CA THR A 130 19.53 0.29 21.06
C THR A 130 19.95 -0.93 21.86
N SER A 131 20.57 -1.90 21.18
CA SER A 131 21.37 -2.92 21.84
C SER A 131 22.58 -2.22 22.46
N ILE A 132 22.42 -1.70 23.68
CA ILE A 132 23.53 -1.38 24.56
C ILE A 132 24.06 -2.72 25.08
N SER A 133 25.09 -3.25 24.42
CA SER A 133 25.96 -4.26 25.03
C SER A 133 27.27 -3.58 25.40
N GLY A 134 27.29 -2.95 26.58
CA GLY A 134 28.50 -2.45 27.23
C GLY A 134 29.24 -3.58 27.94
N SER A 135 30.44 -3.86 27.43
CA SER A 135 31.72 -4.17 28.11
C SER A 135 31.81 -5.15 29.30
N ALA A 136 32.64 -6.19 29.10
CA ALA A 136 33.76 -6.59 29.98
C ALA A 136 34.72 -7.46 29.15
N GLY A 137 35.96 -7.03 28.87
CA GLY A 137 37.20 -7.54 29.52
C GLY A 137 37.37 -9.05 29.28
N GLN A 138 38.40 -9.59 28.61
CA GLN A 138 39.85 -9.48 28.80
C GLN A 138 40.48 -10.47 27.78
N LEU A 139 41.47 -10.05 26.98
CA LEU A 139 42.91 -10.36 27.09
C LEU A 139 43.41 -11.64 26.35
N LEU A 140 44.22 -11.38 25.31
CA LEU A 140 45.50 -12.00 24.89
C LEU A 140 45.64 -13.52 24.57
N GLN A 141 46.21 -13.73 23.36
CA GLN A 141 47.20 -14.76 22.93
C GLN A 141 46.78 -16.24 22.97
N ALA A 142 47.20 -17.16 22.11
CA ALA A 142 48.02 -17.21 20.88
C ALA A 142 47.77 -18.61 20.27
N ASN A 143 47.91 -18.75 18.95
CA ASN A 143 47.83 -19.99 18.16
C ASN A 143 46.56 -20.85 18.30
#